data_AF-A0A7G9SPJ3-F1
#
_entry.id   AF-A0A7G9SPJ3-F1
#
_cell.length_a   1.000
_cell.length_b   1.000
_cell.length_c   1.000
_cell.angle_alpha   90.00
_cell.angle_beta   90.00
_cell.angle_gamma   90.00
#
_symmetry.space_group_name_H-M   'P 1'
#
loop_
_entity.id
_entity.type
_entity.pdbx_description
1 polymer ?
#
loop_
_entity_poly.entity_id
_entity_poly.type
_entity_poly.pdbx_seq_one_letter_code
_entity_poly.pdbx_strand_id
1 'polypeptide(L)'
;MRTFVLRARAAPTDSRKLLASVGTGAHAEILAHTLMNAVFVAQSHRADVVVYLVLESTQDYSRTIRFEPDGMRDIGGFDERALLGKIAKALDASRGMGKEEARPVESGVTVRTVSFERLVQELAVDHQLFVMDRKGASIREQALEGNPCFLLTDHIPMPKKTFHSLERLGAKKLTLGSKMLFASQCVVLIHHELDQLARAQ
;
A
#
# COMPACT_ATOMS: atom_id res chain seq x y z
N MET A 1 -7.67 12.89 3.36
CA MET A 1 -6.42 12.07 3.29
C MET A 1 -6.63 10.88 2.35
N ARG A 2 -5.62 10.50 1.57
CA ARG A 2 -5.66 9.38 0.62
C ARG A 2 -4.81 8.22 1.15
N THR A 3 -5.42 7.07 1.40
CA THR A 3 -4.70 5.91 1.96
C THR A 3 -4.61 4.78 0.94
N PHE A 4 -3.42 4.21 0.78
CA PHE A 4 -3.19 3.03 -0.07
C PHE A 4 -2.64 1.89 0.79
N VAL A 5 -3.20 0.70 0.65
CA VAL A 5 -2.70 -0.53 1.28
C VAL A 5 -2.34 -1.51 0.19
N LEU A 6 -1.05 -1.81 0.02
CA LEU A 6 -0.59 -2.88 -0.86
C LEU A 6 -0.32 -4.14 -0.04
N ARG A 7 -1.15 -5.16 -0.24
CA ARG A 7 -0.90 -6.51 0.29
C ARG A 7 0.08 -7.25 -0.63
N ALA A 8 1.32 -7.36 -0.20
CA ALA A 8 2.40 -8.00 -0.92
C ALA A 8 2.64 -9.41 -0.36
N ARG A 9 1.91 -10.36 -0.94
CA ARG A 9 1.86 -11.76 -0.48
C ARG A 9 3.15 -12.50 -0.79
N ALA A 10 3.77 -12.20 -1.94
CA ALA A 10 5.01 -12.84 -2.37
C ALA A 10 6.26 -12.21 -1.72
N ALA A 11 6.15 -10.96 -1.25
CA ALA A 11 7.28 -10.16 -0.81
C ALA A 11 7.89 -10.68 0.50
N PRO A 12 9.19 -11.06 0.51
CA PRO A 12 9.88 -11.53 1.71
C PRO A 12 9.95 -10.48 2.82
N THR A 13 9.83 -10.91 4.08
CA THR A 13 10.09 -10.05 5.26
C THR A 13 11.58 -10.00 5.66
N ASP A 14 12.44 -10.76 4.98
CA ASP A 14 13.90 -10.61 5.09
C ASP A 14 14.42 -9.59 4.06
N SER A 15 15.17 -8.60 4.53
CA SER A 15 15.66 -7.48 3.71
C SER A 15 16.54 -7.92 2.54
N ARG A 16 17.42 -8.91 2.74
CA ARG A 16 18.32 -9.38 1.67
C ARG A 16 17.55 -10.17 0.62
N LYS A 17 16.64 -11.05 1.05
CA LYS A 17 15.75 -11.78 0.14
C LYS A 17 14.84 -10.84 -0.64
N LEU A 18 14.32 -9.78 -0.01
CA LEU A 18 13.52 -8.77 -0.69
C LEU A 18 14.30 -8.13 -1.84
N LEU A 19 15.50 -7.60 -1.56
CA LEU A 19 16.33 -6.93 -2.56
C LEU A 19 16.76 -7.89 -3.69
N ALA A 20 17.05 -9.15 -3.37
CA ALA A 20 17.40 -10.17 -4.36
C ALA A 20 16.20 -10.63 -5.21
N SER A 21 14.97 -10.22 -4.86
CA SER A 21 13.75 -10.70 -5.53
C SER A 21 13.22 -9.77 -6.62
N VAL A 22 13.93 -8.68 -6.92
CA VAL A 22 13.66 -7.81 -8.08
C VAL A 22 13.77 -8.60 -9.38
N GLY A 23 12.74 -8.52 -10.22
CA GLY A 23 12.68 -9.24 -11.50
C GLY A 23 12.53 -10.76 -11.37
N THR A 24 12.30 -11.27 -10.15
CA THR A 24 12.02 -12.69 -9.88
C THR A 24 10.54 -12.91 -9.64
N GLY A 25 10.13 -14.14 -9.31
CA GLY A 25 8.72 -14.47 -9.05
C GLY A 25 8.05 -13.69 -7.92
N ALA A 26 8.79 -13.03 -7.02
CA ALA A 26 8.18 -12.17 -5.99
C ALA A 26 7.87 -10.74 -6.47
N HIS A 27 8.48 -10.31 -7.59
CA HIS A 27 8.29 -9.00 -8.20
C HIS A 27 8.40 -7.82 -7.21
N ALA A 28 9.46 -7.77 -6.40
CA ALA A 28 9.64 -6.73 -5.38
C ALA A 28 9.59 -5.29 -5.94
N GLU A 29 9.94 -5.10 -7.21
CA GLU A 29 9.82 -3.83 -7.94
C GLU A 29 8.42 -3.21 -7.83
N ILE A 30 7.36 -4.01 -7.68
CA ILE A 30 6.00 -3.49 -7.53
C ILE A 30 5.84 -2.62 -6.28
N LEU A 31 6.57 -2.91 -5.20
CA LEU A 31 6.53 -2.14 -3.96
C LEU A 31 7.07 -0.74 -4.18
N ALA A 32 8.22 -0.64 -4.84
CA ALA A 32 8.85 0.63 -5.17
C ALA A 32 8.02 1.43 -6.17
N HIS A 33 7.50 0.79 -7.22
CA HIS A 33 6.62 1.46 -8.17
C HIS A 33 5.32 1.96 -7.53
N THR A 34 4.75 1.20 -6.58
CA THR A 34 3.58 1.65 -5.82
C THR A 34 3.91 2.84 -4.94
N LEU A 35 5.02 2.80 -4.18
CA LEU A 35 5.47 3.95 -3.40
C LEU A 35 5.71 5.17 -4.28
N MET A 36 6.43 4.99 -5.39
CA MET A 36 6.76 6.06 -6.33
C MET A 36 5.49 6.77 -6.81
N ASN A 37 4.54 6.00 -7.33
CA ASN A 37 3.30 6.54 -7.89
C ASN A 37 2.33 7.07 -6.82
N ALA A 38 2.41 6.57 -5.59
CA ALA A 38 1.58 7.05 -4.49
C ALA A 38 2.09 8.41 -3.97
N VAL A 39 3.40 8.58 -3.92
CA VAL A 39 4.05 9.68 -3.20
C VAL A 39 4.43 10.83 -4.12
N PHE A 40 5.07 10.59 -5.27
CA PHE A 40 5.71 11.67 -6.02
C PHE A 40 4.84 12.26 -7.12
N VAL A 41 5.07 13.54 -7.37
CA VAL A 41 4.69 14.28 -8.58
C VAL A 41 5.93 15.03 -9.09
N ALA A 42 5.89 15.59 -10.29
CA ALA A 42 7.09 16.12 -10.95
C ALA A 42 7.89 17.16 -10.13
N GLN A 43 7.23 17.96 -9.28
CA GLN A 43 7.87 19.05 -8.54
C GLN A 43 7.77 18.91 -7.01
N SER A 44 7.16 17.84 -6.49
CA SER A 44 6.91 17.67 -5.05
C SER A 44 6.55 16.23 -4.70
N HIS A 45 6.27 15.97 -3.43
CA HIS A 45 5.44 14.85 -3.00
C HIS A 45 3.99 15.30 -2.83
N ARG A 46 3.06 14.35 -2.90
CA ARG A 46 1.65 14.55 -2.58
C ARG A 46 1.48 14.69 -1.07
N ALA A 47 0.83 15.76 -0.65
CA ALA A 47 0.39 15.93 0.74
C ALA A 47 -0.82 15.04 1.04
N ASP A 48 -1.04 14.76 2.32
CA ASP A 48 -2.17 13.98 2.84
C ASP A 48 -2.28 12.58 2.24
N VAL A 49 -1.14 11.93 1.97
CA VAL A 49 -1.07 10.55 1.50
C VAL A 49 -0.49 9.65 2.59
N VAL A 50 -1.07 8.47 2.76
CA VAL A 50 -0.48 7.40 3.58
C VAL A 50 -0.39 6.13 2.75
N VAL A 51 0.77 5.48 2.78
CA VAL A 51 0.98 4.19 2.12
C VAL A 51 1.34 3.13 3.13
N TYR A 52 0.61 2.03 3.11
CA TYR A 52 0.91 0.81 3.86
C TYR A 52 1.37 -0.27 2.89
N LEU A 53 2.56 -0.83 3.13
CA LEU A 53 3.03 -2.04 2.48
C LEU A 53 2.95 -3.18 3.48
N VAL A 54 2.17 -4.22 3.18
CA VAL A 54 2.02 -5.39 4.04
C VAL A 54 2.72 -6.58 3.40
N LEU A 55 3.91 -6.93 3.89
CA LEU A 55 4.74 -8.02 3.39
C LEU A 55 4.43 -9.30 4.18
N GLU A 56 4.05 -10.39 3.48
CA GLU A 56 3.51 -11.61 4.11
C GLU A 56 4.35 -12.88 3.89
N SER A 57 5.39 -12.85 3.04
CA SER A 57 6.27 -14.01 2.87
C SER A 57 7.27 -14.07 4.03
N THR A 58 6.86 -14.74 5.10
CA THR A 58 7.51 -14.67 6.42
C THR A 58 7.58 -16.02 7.12
N GLN A 59 8.45 -16.13 8.13
CA GLN A 59 8.53 -17.27 9.04
C GLN A 59 7.80 -17.02 10.37
N ASP A 60 7.50 -15.75 10.68
CA ASP A 60 6.89 -15.34 11.95
C ASP A 60 5.58 -14.55 11.73
N TYR A 61 5.67 -13.22 11.69
CA TYR A 61 4.59 -12.27 11.49
C TYR A 61 4.79 -11.54 10.16
N SER A 62 3.72 -11.03 9.58
CA SER A 62 3.84 -10.07 8.47
C SER A 62 4.45 -8.76 8.97
N ARG A 63 5.03 -8.00 8.04
CA ARG A 63 5.55 -6.66 8.31
C ARG A 63 4.70 -5.64 7.57
N THR A 64 4.05 -4.78 8.32
CA THR A 64 3.33 -3.61 7.80
C THR A 64 4.23 -2.40 7.94
N ILE A 65 4.66 -1.83 6.82
CA ILE A 65 5.47 -0.61 6.78
C ILE A 65 4.57 0.53 6.36
N ARG A 66 4.50 1.57 7.19
CA ARG A 66 3.72 2.78 6.97
C ARG A 66 4.64 3.90 6.52
N PHE A 67 4.28 4.56 5.42
CA PHE A 67 4.94 5.73 4.88
C PHE A 67 3.98 6.93 4.91
N GLU A 68 4.47 8.05 5.44
CA GLU A 68 3.80 9.34 5.50
C GLU A 68 4.70 10.39 4.85
N PRO A 69 4.50 10.72 3.57
CA PRO A 69 5.35 11.67 2.84
C PRO A 69 5.50 13.02 3.53
N ASP A 70 4.44 13.55 4.15
CA ASP A 70 4.49 14.82 4.88
C ASP A 70 5.46 14.80 6.08
N GLY A 71 5.69 13.61 6.65
CA GLY A 71 6.67 13.39 7.69
C GLY A 71 8.08 13.06 7.17
N MET A 72 8.26 12.78 5.88
CA MET A 72 9.53 12.37 5.31
C MET A 72 10.41 13.57 4.97
N ARG A 73 11.57 13.68 5.62
CA ARG A 73 12.51 14.80 5.40
C ARG A 73 13.55 14.54 4.31
N ASP A 74 13.94 13.28 4.14
CA ASP A 74 14.94 12.87 3.15
C ASP A 74 14.51 11.55 2.50
N ILE A 75 13.85 11.67 1.34
CA ILE A 75 13.41 10.49 0.60
C ILE A 75 14.59 9.84 -0.14
N GLY A 76 15.76 10.50 -0.27
CA GLY A 76 16.99 9.94 -0.83
C GLY A 76 16.95 9.57 -2.32
N GLY A 77 15.80 9.71 -2.99
CA GLY A 77 15.56 9.37 -4.38
C GLY A 77 14.16 8.77 -4.59
N PHE A 78 13.71 8.71 -5.85
CA PHE A 78 12.44 8.07 -6.23
C PHE A 78 12.63 6.89 -7.18
N ASP A 79 13.89 6.49 -7.43
CA ASP A 79 14.20 5.29 -8.18
C ASP A 79 13.92 4.01 -7.37
N GLU A 80 13.84 2.90 -8.08
CA GLU A 80 13.51 1.59 -7.51
C GLU A 80 14.46 1.18 -6.38
N ARG A 81 15.78 1.40 -6.55
CA ARG A 81 16.80 1.01 -5.58
C ARG A 81 16.67 1.83 -4.30
N ALA A 82 16.48 3.14 -4.41
CA ALA A 82 16.31 4.03 -3.26
C ALA A 82 15.08 3.63 -2.43
N LEU A 83 13.93 3.40 -3.09
CA LEU A 83 12.68 3.05 -2.41
C LEU A 83 12.72 1.65 -1.80
N LEU A 84 13.25 0.65 -2.50
CA LEU A 84 13.48 -0.68 -1.93
C LEU A 84 14.46 -0.64 -0.75
N GLY A 85 15.46 0.24 -0.79
CA GLY A 85 16.39 0.47 0.31
C GLY A 85 15.69 0.92 1.59
N LYS A 86 14.68 1.78 1.50
CA LYS A 86 13.87 2.19 2.65
C LYS A 86 13.03 1.06 3.22
N ILE A 87 12.44 0.25 2.34
CA ILE A 87 11.69 -0.95 2.75
C ILE A 87 12.64 -1.93 3.47
N ALA A 88 13.81 -2.19 2.90
CA ALA A 88 14.83 -3.05 3.50
C ALA A 88 15.28 -2.55 4.88
N LYS A 89 15.51 -1.23 5.03
CA LYS A 89 15.84 -0.61 6.33
C LYS A 89 14.73 -0.80 7.37
N ALA A 90 13.46 -0.66 6.97
CA ALA A 90 12.32 -0.92 7.83
C ALA A 90 12.22 -2.40 8.24
N LEU A 91 12.51 -3.33 7.32
CA LEU A 91 12.57 -4.76 7.62
C LEU A 91 13.71 -5.08 8.60
N ASP A 92 14.90 -4.51 8.42
CA ASP A 92 16.03 -4.69 9.34
C ASP A 92 15.72 -4.17 10.75
N ALA A 93 15.08 -2.99 10.86
CA ALA A 93 14.63 -2.43 12.13
C ALA A 93 13.57 -3.30 12.85
N SER A 94 12.83 -4.11 12.07
CA SER A 94 11.78 -4.99 12.59
C SER A 94 12.25 -6.34 13.14
N ARG A 95 13.55 -6.63 13.03
CA ARG A 95 14.10 -7.89 13.54
C ARG A 95 13.88 -8.02 15.05
N GLY A 96 13.43 -9.19 15.47
CA GLY A 96 13.14 -9.49 16.88
C GLY A 96 11.92 -8.77 17.45
N MET A 97 11.04 -8.19 16.62
CA MET A 97 9.75 -7.67 17.09
C MET A 97 8.80 -8.82 17.43
N GLY A 98 8.15 -8.76 18.58
CA GLY A 98 7.00 -9.59 18.94
C GLY A 98 5.74 -9.23 18.16
N LYS A 99 4.64 -9.94 18.42
CA LYS A 99 3.34 -9.69 17.78
C LYS A 99 2.79 -8.31 18.16
N GLU A 100 2.22 -7.59 17.19
CA GLU A 100 1.55 -6.30 17.40
C GLU A 100 2.46 -5.17 17.94
N GLU A 101 3.78 -5.30 17.77
CA GLU A 101 4.73 -4.24 18.08
C GLU A 101 4.81 -3.18 16.96
N ALA A 102 5.28 -2.00 17.32
CA ALA A 102 5.58 -0.90 16.40
C ALA A 102 6.97 -0.33 16.71
N ARG A 103 7.74 0.01 15.67
CA ARG A 103 9.02 0.71 15.79
C ARG A 103 9.14 1.84 14.77
N PRO A 104 9.54 3.06 15.20
CA PRO A 104 9.92 4.09 14.25
C PRO A 104 11.20 3.68 13.52
N VAL A 105 11.28 3.96 12.23
CA VAL A 105 12.45 3.63 11.39
C VAL A 105 13.21 4.91 11.05
N GLU A 106 12.48 5.92 10.58
CA GLU A 106 12.94 7.27 10.30
C GLU A 106 11.74 8.22 10.22
N SER A 107 11.98 9.51 9.97
CA SER A 107 10.92 10.51 9.85
C SER A 107 9.92 10.09 8.76
N GLY A 108 8.65 9.93 9.13
CA GLY A 108 7.57 9.50 8.23
C GLY A 108 7.56 8.00 7.88
N VAL A 109 8.39 7.16 8.52
CA VAL A 109 8.43 5.71 8.26
C VAL A 109 8.37 4.92 9.56
N THR A 110 7.37 4.04 9.68
CA THR A 110 7.18 3.15 10.83
C THR A 110 6.97 1.72 10.36
N VAL A 111 7.50 0.74 11.10
CA VAL A 111 7.23 -0.69 10.86
C VAL A 111 6.45 -1.31 12.01
N ARG A 112 5.50 -2.19 11.68
CA ARG A 112 4.64 -2.91 12.63
C ARG A 112 4.58 -4.40 12.29
N THR A 113 4.45 -5.24 13.30
CA THR A 113 4.17 -6.69 13.17
C THR A 113 2.67 -6.96 13.24
N VAL A 114 1.94 -6.37 12.28
CA VAL A 114 0.47 -6.41 12.19
C VAL A 114 0.06 -7.00 10.85
N SER A 115 -0.95 -7.87 10.87
CA SER A 115 -1.48 -8.52 9.67
C SER A 115 -2.31 -7.58 8.80
N PHE A 116 -2.49 -7.94 7.53
CA PHE A 116 -3.39 -7.22 6.64
C PHE A 116 -4.79 -7.12 7.22
N GLU A 117 -5.34 -8.22 7.73
CA GLU A 117 -6.70 -8.26 8.28
C GLU A 117 -6.83 -7.34 9.49
N ARG A 118 -5.83 -7.33 10.39
CA ARG A 118 -5.85 -6.44 11.56
C ARG A 118 -5.70 -4.97 11.15
N LEU A 119 -4.80 -4.67 10.22
CA LEU A 119 -4.63 -3.31 9.69
C LEU A 119 -5.94 -2.80 9.08
N VAL A 120 -6.61 -3.59 8.25
CA VAL A 120 -7.85 -3.16 7.60
C VAL A 120 -8.99 -2.99 8.61
N GLN A 121 -9.04 -3.80 9.67
CA GLN A 121 -9.98 -3.58 10.78
C GLN A 121 -9.74 -2.24 11.48
N GLU A 122 -8.48 -1.87 11.72
CA GLU A 122 -8.12 -0.57 12.31
C GLU A 122 -8.54 0.58 11.38
N LEU A 123 -8.26 0.47 10.08
CA LEU A 123 -8.61 1.49 9.09
C LEU A 123 -10.13 1.61 8.87
N ALA A 124 -10.90 0.53 9.03
CA ALA A 124 -12.35 0.55 8.88
C ALA A 124 -13.07 1.48 9.88
N VAL A 125 -12.41 1.88 10.97
CA VAL A 125 -12.98 2.77 11.99
C VAL A 125 -13.24 4.17 11.45
N ASP A 126 -12.34 4.68 10.60
CA ASP A 126 -12.33 6.08 10.15
C ASP A 126 -12.06 6.27 8.65
N HIS A 127 -11.84 5.18 7.90
CA HIS A 127 -11.64 5.21 6.45
C HIS A 127 -12.80 4.56 5.68
N GLN A 128 -13.11 5.13 4.51
CA GLN A 128 -13.98 4.51 3.53
C GLN A 128 -13.16 3.48 2.72
N LEU A 129 -13.42 2.19 2.94
CA LEU A 129 -12.64 1.12 2.33
C LEU A 129 -13.09 0.81 0.89
N PHE A 130 -12.13 0.69 -0.01
CA PHE A 130 -12.32 0.25 -1.40
C PHE A 130 -11.36 -0.89 -1.72
N VAL A 131 -11.87 -1.97 -2.30
CA VAL A 131 -11.05 -3.10 -2.78
C VAL A 131 -11.12 -3.19 -4.30
N MET A 132 -9.98 -3.36 -4.95
CA MET A 132 -9.95 -3.48 -6.40
C MET A 132 -10.55 -4.82 -6.86
N ASP A 133 -11.56 -4.74 -7.71
CA ASP A 133 -12.24 -5.90 -8.30
C ASP A 133 -12.75 -5.53 -9.70
N ARG A 134 -12.48 -6.36 -10.70
CA ARG A 134 -12.93 -6.13 -12.09
C ARG A 134 -14.46 -6.03 -12.22
N LYS A 135 -15.21 -6.63 -11.28
CA LYS A 135 -16.67 -6.58 -11.21
C LYS A 135 -17.19 -5.48 -10.26
N GLY A 136 -16.30 -4.65 -9.71
CA GLY A 136 -16.69 -3.51 -8.89
C GLY A 136 -17.37 -2.41 -9.71
N ALA A 137 -17.95 -1.43 -9.01
CA ALA A 137 -18.48 -0.24 -9.69
C ALA A 137 -17.33 0.64 -10.19
N SER A 138 -17.58 1.41 -11.25
CA SER A 138 -16.58 2.32 -11.81
C SER A 138 -16.17 3.35 -10.77
N ILE A 139 -14.88 3.67 -10.66
CA ILE A 139 -14.41 4.74 -9.77
C ILE A 139 -15.09 6.09 -10.03
N ARG A 140 -15.50 6.35 -11.28
CA ARG A 140 -16.18 7.58 -11.69
C ARG A 140 -17.63 7.68 -11.19
N GLU A 141 -18.21 6.56 -10.79
CA GLU A 141 -19.59 6.48 -10.28
C GLU A 141 -19.62 6.41 -8.75
N GLN A 142 -18.45 6.40 -8.10
CA GLN A 142 -18.34 6.23 -6.66
C GLN A 142 -18.12 7.56 -5.96
N ALA A 143 -18.87 7.78 -4.89
CA ALA A 143 -18.60 8.84 -3.94
C ALA A 143 -17.36 8.48 -3.10
N LEU A 144 -16.25 9.16 -3.40
CA LEU A 144 -14.97 9.04 -2.68
C LEU A 144 -14.91 10.14 -1.62
N GLU A 145 -15.52 9.90 -0.46
CA GLU A 145 -15.70 10.90 0.60
C GLU A 145 -14.75 10.67 1.78
N GLY A 146 -14.41 11.75 2.50
CA GLY A 146 -13.63 11.70 3.74
C GLY A 146 -12.21 11.16 3.54
N ASN A 147 -11.93 10.01 4.15
CA ASN A 147 -10.62 9.34 4.12
C ASN A 147 -10.70 8.04 3.29
N PRO A 148 -10.70 8.11 1.94
CA PRO A 148 -10.74 6.91 1.13
C PRO A 148 -9.46 6.07 1.30
N CYS A 149 -9.64 4.76 1.47
CA CYS A 149 -8.58 3.78 1.60
C CYS A 149 -8.70 2.69 0.54
N PHE A 150 -7.69 2.60 -0.33
CA PHE A 150 -7.66 1.70 -1.47
C PHE A 150 -6.81 0.46 -1.18
N LEU A 151 -7.45 -0.71 -1.18
CA LEU A 151 -6.85 -2.00 -0.92
C LEU A 151 -6.43 -2.66 -2.24
N LEU A 152 -5.13 -2.81 -2.40
CA LEU A 152 -4.45 -3.36 -3.56
C LEU A 152 -3.77 -4.69 -3.17
N THR A 153 -3.55 -5.55 -4.16
CA THR A 153 -2.78 -6.79 -4.00
C THR A 153 -1.70 -6.82 -5.06
N ASP A 154 -0.62 -7.54 -4.79
CA ASP A 154 0.43 -7.82 -5.78
C ASP A 154 -0.10 -8.73 -6.92
N HIS A 155 0.82 -9.34 -7.68
CA HIS A 155 0.45 -10.27 -8.74
C HIS A 155 -0.29 -11.53 -8.24
N ILE A 156 -0.31 -11.78 -6.93
CA ILE A 156 -1.07 -12.86 -6.31
C ILE A 156 -2.46 -12.33 -5.93
N PRO A 157 -3.56 -12.88 -6.48
CA PRO A 157 -4.90 -12.47 -6.13
C PRO A 157 -5.20 -12.60 -4.63
N MET A 158 -6.03 -11.70 -4.09
CA MET A 158 -6.53 -11.86 -2.72
C MET A 158 -7.33 -13.17 -2.59
N PRO A 159 -7.16 -13.94 -1.49
CA PRO A 159 -7.97 -15.11 -1.24
C PRO A 159 -9.47 -14.79 -1.19
N LYS A 160 -10.33 -15.70 -1.70
CA LYS A 160 -11.80 -15.50 -1.67
C LYS A 160 -12.35 -15.21 -0.27
N LYS A 161 -11.79 -15.83 0.77
CA LYS A 161 -12.19 -15.62 2.17
C LYS A 161 -11.89 -14.19 2.66
N THR A 162 -10.85 -13.55 2.12
CA THR A 162 -10.51 -12.17 2.43
C THR A 162 -11.61 -11.23 1.96
N PHE A 163 -12.16 -11.43 0.76
CA PHE A 163 -13.26 -10.60 0.23
C PHE A 163 -14.50 -10.59 1.13
N HIS A 164 -14.95 -11.74 1.64
CA HIS A 164 -16.08 -11.77 2.58
C HIS A 164 -15.79 -11.01 3.89
N SER A 165 -14.53 -10.99 4.33
CA SER A 165 -14.13 -10.25 5.52
C SER A 165 -14.08 -8.75 5.26
N LEU A 166 -13.59 -8.35 4.08
CA LEU A 166 -13.60 -6.95 3.63
C LEU A 166 -15.02 -6.41 3.45
N GLU A 167 -15.92 -7.19 2.85
CA GLU A 167 -17.34 -6.83 2.70
C GLU A 167 -18.02 -6.62 4.07
N ARG A 168 -17.74 -7.47 5.06
CA ARG A 168 -18.23 -7.29 6.44
C ARG A 168 -17.69 -6.04 7.13
N LEU A 169 -16.53 -5.55 6.71
CA LEU A 169 -15.95 -4.28 7.16
C LEU A 169 -16.44 -3.08 6.34
N GLY A 170 -17.41 -3.28 5.44
CA GLY A 170 -17.99 -2.22 4.61
C GLY A 170 -17.18 -1.86 3.37
N ALA A 171 -16.17 -2.65 2.99
CA ALA A 171 -15.37 -2.37 1.81
C ALA A 171 -16.18 -2.49 0.52
N LYS A 172 -16.13 -1.45 -0.31
CA LYS A 172 -16.80 -1.40 -1.62
C LYS A 172 -15.87 -1.92 -2.70
N LYS A 173 -16.40 -2.74 -3.62
CA LYS A 173 -15.66 -3.18 -4.81
C LYS A 173 -15.58 -2.05 -5.84
N LEU A 174 -14.37 -1.78 -6.29
CA LEU A 174 -14.06 -0.70 -7.23
C LEU A 174 -13.39 -1.26 -8.48
N THR A 175 -13.72 -0.74 -9.66
CA THR A 175 -13.00 -1.03 -10.92
C THR A 175 -12.44 0.25 -11.54
N LEU A 176 -11.27 0.13 -12.18
CA LEU A 176 -10.60 1.21 -12.91
C LEU A 176 -10.67 1.02 -14.43
N GLY A 177 -11.32 -0.05 -14.89
CA GLY A 177 -11.46 -0.38 -16.30
C GLY A 177 -11.52 -1.88 -16.57
N SER A 178 -11.50 -2.24 -17.84
CA SER A 178 -11.64 -3.63 -18.29
C SER A 178 -10.34 -4.44 -18.23
N LYS A 179 -9.19 -3.76 -18.17
CA LYS A 179 -7.86 -4.38 -18.17
C LYS A 179 -7.40 -4.65 -16.74
N MET A 180 -6.72 -5.78 -16.56
CA MET A 180 -5.96 -6.04 -15.34
C MET A 180 -4.70 -5.18 -15.37
N LEU A 181 -4.51 -4.37 -14.33
CA LEU A 181 -3.40 -3.44 -14.21
C LEU A 181 -2.48 -3.85 -13.06
N PHE A 182 -1.24 -3.41 -13.11
CA PHE A 182 -0.36 -3.49 -11.95
C PHE A 182 -0.90 -2.60 -10.83
N ALA A 183 -0.65 -2.99 -9.58
CA ALA A 183 -1.04 -2.20 -8.41
C ALA A 183 -0.52 -0.76 -8.48
N SER A 184 0.71 -0.57 -8.99
CA SER A 184 1.31 0.74 -9.19
C SER A 184 0.56 1.60 -10.21
N GLN A 185 0.04 1.02 -11.29
CA GLN A 185 -0.78 1.73 -12.28
C GLN A 185 -2.16 2.09 -11.71
N CYS A 186 -2.75 1.21 -10.90
CA CYS A 186 -3.99 1.51 -10.20
C CYS A 186 -3.86 2.77 -9.33
N VAL A 187 -2.75 2.92 -8.62
CA VAL A 187 -2.46 4.11 -7.80
C VAL A 187 -2.48 5.38 -8.65
N VAL A 188 -1.83 5.38 -9.81
CA VAL A 188 -1.83 6.55 -10.72
C VAL A 188 -3.24 6.92 -11.15
N LEU A 189 -4.05 5.94 -11.55
CA LEU A 189 -5.43 6.19 -11.99
C LEU A 189 -6.33 6.66 -10.85
N ILE A 190 -6.18 6.10 -9.65
CA ILE A 190 -6.92 6.54 -8.46
C ILE A 190 -6.57 8.00 -8.14
N HIS A 191 -5.27 8.33 -8.12
CA HIS A 191 -4.84 9.71 -7.91
C HIS A 191 -5.38 10.65 -8.98
N HIS A 192 -5.36 10.24 -10.25
CA HIS A 192 -5.91 11.03 -11.34
C HIS A 192 -7.40 11.36 -11.11
N GLU A 193 -8.24 10.37 -10.80
CA GLU A 193 -9.66 10.59 -10.57
C GLU A 193 -9.92 11.46 -9.33
N LEU A 194 -9.16 11.26 -8.23
CA LEU A 194 -9.23 12.12 -7.05
C LEU A 194 -8.78 13.57 -7.33
N ASP A 195 -7.75 13.76 -8.14
CA ASP A 195 -7.27 15.09 -8.55
C ASP A 195 -8.31 15.81 -9.42
N GLN A 196 -9.06 15.07 -10.24
CA GLN A 196 -10.15 15.63 -11.05
C GLN A 196 -11.35 16.05 -10.20
N LEU A 197 -11.71 15.26 -9.17
CA LEU A 197 -12.76 15.63 -8.22
C LEU A 197 -12.40 16.89 -7.42
N ALA A 198 -11.15 17.02 -6.99
CA ALA A 198 -10.67 18.19 -6.24
C ALA A 198 -10.68 19.49 -7.06
N ARG A 199 -10.62 19.42 -8.40
CA ARG A 199 -10.75 20.59 -9.28
C ARG A 199 -12.19 21.03 -9.52
N ALA A 200 -13.14 20.11 -9.33
CA ALA A 200 -14.56 20.37 -9.56
C ALA A 200 -15.27 20.98 -8.34
N GLN A 201 -14.58 21.04 -7.20
CA GLN A 201 -15.00 21.70 -5.95
C GLN A 201 -14.41 23.10 -5.88
#